data_AF-A0A0G0C3I1-F1
#
_entry.id   AF-A0A0G0C3I1-F1
#
_cell.length_a   1.000
_cell.length_b   1.000
_cell.length_c   1.000
_cell.angle_alpha   90.00
_cell.angle_beta   90.00
_cell.angle_gamma   90.00
#
_symmetry.space_group_name_H-M   'P 1'
#
loop_
_entity.id
_entity.type
_entity.pdbx_description
1 polymer ?
#
loop_
_entity_poly.entity_id
_entity_poly.type
_entity_poly.pdbx_seq_one_letter_code
_entity_poly.pdbx_strand_id
1 'polypeptide(L)'
;MKNPVVTKILAIVVGIVIFIGILVIGFQLVGTRAADVEPRDVVVSNIEKNSVKISWATGVDTQAVLEYGTTPTTLNFFAPEATKGKAHTLDLTLLSPNTTYYFDIRIGVLHHLRLFNH
;
A
#
# COMPACT_ATOMS: atom_id res chain seq x y z
N MET A 1 27.86 45.96 -25.62
CA MET A 1 26.90 46.59 -24.69
C MET A 1 25.98 45.49 -24.15
N LYS A 2 26.00 45.19 -22.84
CA LYS A 2 25.12 44.16 -22.24
C LYS A 2 23.68 44.69 -22.24
N ASN A 3 22.73 43.95 -22.82
CA ASN A 3 21.31 44.33 -22.78
C ASN A 3 20.73 43.95 -21.41
N PRO A 4 20.32 44.93 -20.58
CA PRO A 4 19.83 44.67 -19.23
C PRO A 4 18.56 43.79 -19.22
N VAL A 5 17.78 43.79 -20.31
CA VAL A 5 16.59 42.93 -20.46
C VAL A 5 17.01 41.46 -20.62
N VAL A 6 18.02 41.18 -21.45
CA VAL A 6 18.55 39.82 -21.66
C VAL A 6 19.18 39.27 -20.37
N THR A 7 19.89 40.11 -19.61
CA THR A 7 20.46 39.70 -18.31
C THR A 7 19.40 39.36 -17.27
N LYS A 8 18.27 40.10 -17.23
CA LYS A 8 17.15 39.79 -16.31
C LYS A 8 16.43 38.50 -16.69
N ILE A 9 16.18 38.27 -17.98
CA ILE A 9 15.54 37.03 -18.45
C ILE A 9 16.42 35.82 -18.12
N LEU A 10 17.74 35.91 -18.35
CA LEU A 10 18.67 34.84 -18.02
C LEU A 10 18.65 34.50 -16.51
N ALA A 11 18.60 35.52 -15.65
CA ALA A 11 18.53 35.31 -14.20
C ALA A 11 17.22 34.62 -13.76
N ILE A 12 16.09 34.96 -14.38
CA ILE A 12 14.79 34.32 -14.09
C ILE A 12 14.80 32.86 -14.54
N VAL A 13 15.29 32.57 -15.75
CA VAL A 13 15.38 31.20 -16.27
C VAL A 13 16.28 30.34 -15.39
N VAL A 14 17.43 30.85 -14.98
CA VAL A 14 18.33 30.16 -14.05
C VAL A 14 17.64 29.90 -12.70
N GLY A 15 16.93 30.89 -12.16
CA GLY A 15 16.16 30.74 -10.92
C GLY A 15 15.08 29.66 -11.01
N ILE A 16 14.33 29.61 -12.13
CA ILE A 16 13.28 28.61 -12.36
C ILE A 16 13.90 27.21 -12.47
N VAL A 17 15.00 27.06 -13.20
CA VAL A 17 15.68 25.76 -13.34
C VAL A 17 16.21 25.27 -11.99
N ILE A 18 16.80 26.15 -11.18
CA ILE A 18 17.25 25.80 -9.82
C ILE A 18 16.05 25.42 -8.94
N PHE A 19 14.96 26.18 -9.00
CA PHE A 19 13.76 25.91 -8.21
C PHE A 19 13.12 24.56 -8.58
N ILE A 20 13.00 24.25 -9.88
CA ILE A 20 12.53 22.95 -10.35
C ILE A 20 13.47 21.84 -9.90
N GLY A 21 14.79 22.05 -10.00
CA GLY A 21 15.79 21.09 -9.53
C GLY A 21 15.65 20.79 -8.03
N ILE A 22 15.44 21.82 -7.20
CA ILE A 22 15.21 21.68 -5.76
C ILE A 22 13.90 20.94 -5.48
N LEU A 23 12.82 21.24 -6.21
CA LEU A 23 11.55 20.53 -6.05
C LEU A 23 11.67 19.04 -6.40
N VAL A 24 12.36 18.72 -7.49
CA VAL A 24 12.61 17.33 -7.90
C VAL A 24 13.47 16.63 -6.85
N ILE A 25 14.59 17.21 -6.42
CA ILE A 25 15.47 16.62 -5.41
C ILE A 25 14.75 16.45 -4.06
N GLY A 26 13.98 17.45 -3.64
CA GLY A 26 13.18 17.39 -2.42
C GLY A 26 12.17 16.24 -2.45
N PHE A 27 11.52 16.01 -3.59
CA PHE A 27 10.60 14.89 -3.77
C PHE A 27 11.32 13.52 -3.79
N GLN A 28 12.54 13.44 -4.33
CA GLN A 28 13.34 12.20 -4.34
C GLN A 28 13.91 11.85 -2.96
N LEU A 29 14.32 12.84 -2.17
CA LEU A 29 14.90 12.63 -0.84
C LEU A 29 13.84 12.25 0.21
N VAL A 30 12.59 12.66 0.02
CA VAL A 30 11.45 12.23 0.83
C VAL A 30 10.88 10.94 0.23
N GLY A 31 11.72 9.91 0.11
CA GLY A 31 11.28 8.56 -0.25
C GLY A 31 10.27 8.04 0.78
N THR A 32 9.05 7.76 0.34
CA THR A 32 7.93 7.45 1.22
C THR A 32 8.02 6.02 1.76
N ARG A 33 8.23 5.87 3.07
CA ARG A 33 8.18 4.56 3.78
C ARG A 33 6.89 3.77 3.54
N ALA A 34 5.84 4.45 3.09
CA ALA A 34 4.55 3.86 2.76
C ALA A 34 4.62 2.83 1.61
N ALA A 35 5.52 3.01 0.64
CA ALA A 35 5.66 2.08 -0.49
C ALA A 35 6.14 0.69 -0.06
N ASP A 36 6.94 0.60 1.01
CA ASP A 36 7.45 -0.68 1.52
C ASP A 36 6.37 -1.47 2.28
N VAL A 37 5.30 -0.81 2.72
CA VAL A 37 4.20 -1.41 3.47
C VAL A 37 3.10 -1.88 2.51
N GLU A 38 3.14 -1.52 1.24
CA GLU A 38 2.12 -1.91 0.26
C GLU A 38 2.23 -3.42 -0.10
N PRO A 39 1.11 -4.17 -0.13
CA PRO A 39 1.11 -5.53 -0.65
C PRO A 39 1.51 -5.55 -2.13
N ARG A 40 2.54 -6.31 -2.48
CA ARG A 40 2.94 -6.59 -3.86
C ARG A 40 2.87 -8.09 -4.14
N ASP A 41 2.86 -8.43 -5.44
CA ASP A 41 2.87 -9.81 -5.91
C ASP A 41 1.72 -10.64 -5.30
N VAL A 42 0.52 -10.07 -5.28
CA VAL A 42 -0.67 -10.75 -4.75
C VAL A 42 -1.04 -11.93 -5.65
N VAL A 43 -0.99 -13.13 -5.09
CA VAL A 43 -1.32 -14.38 -5.76
C VAL A 43 -2.45 -15.08 -5.03
N VAL A 44 -3.48 -15.45 -5.79
CA VAL A 44 -4.56 -16.31 -5.33
C VAL A 44 -4.31 -17.72 -5.85
N SER A 45 -4.20 -18.69 -4.96
CA SER A 45 -3.83 -20.07 -5.26
C SER A 45 -4.62 -21.07 -4.42
N ASN A 46 -4.44 -22.37 -4.68
CA ASN A 46 -5.13 -23.46 -3.98
C ASN A 46 -6.64 -23.20 -3.84
N ILE A 47 -7.29 -22.83 -4.95
CA ILE A 47 -8.73 -22.53 -4.98
C ILE A 47 -9.48 -23.86 -4.91
N GLU A 48 -10.03 -24.15 -3.75
CA GLU A 48 -10.85 -25.32 -3.49
C GLU A 48 -12.33 -24.95 -3.41
N LYS A 49 -13.18 -25.93 -3.11
CA LYS A 49 -14.63 -25.74 -3.04
C LYS A 49 -15.06 -24.76 -1.93
N ASN A 50 -14.32 -24.72 -0.83
CA ASN A 50 -14.64 -23.94 0.37
C ASN A 50 -13.42 -23.24 0.97
N SER A 51 -12.30 -23.23 0.25
CA SER A 51 -11.06 -22.60 0.71
C SER A 51 -10.30 -21.96 -0.44
N VAL A 52 -9.50 -20.95 -0.12
CA VAL A 52 -8.55 -20.35 -1.05
C VAL A 52 -7.34 -19.82 -0.27
N LYS A 53 -6.17 -19.92 -0.89
CA LYS A 53 -4.92 -19.38 -0.35
C LYS A 53 -4.60 -18.06 -1.03
N ILE A 54 -4.35 -17.02 -0.24
CA ILE A 54 -3.92 -15.71 -0.72
C ILE A 54 -2.51 -15.44 -0.18
N SER A 55 -1.59 -15.15 -1.08
CA SER A 55 -0.19 -14.88 -0.75
C SER A 55 0.23 -13.53 -1.33
N TRP A 56 1.07 -12.80 -0.61
CA TRP A 56 1.63 -11.52 -1.07
C TRP A 56 2.95 -11.26 -0.37
N ALA A 57 3.67 -10.23 -0.82
CA ALA A 57 4.92 -9.78 -0.20
C ALA A 57 4.86 -8.30 0.15
N THR A 58 5.72 -7.88 1.07
CA THR A 58 5.94 -6.49 1.47
C THR A 58 7.46 -6.20 1.54
N GLY A 59 7.84 -4.92 1.59
CA GLY A 59 9.25 -4.50 1.73
C GLY A 59 9.79 -4.59 3.16
N VAL A 60 8.91 -4.47 4.15
CA VAL A 60 9.22 -4.44 5.58
C VAL A 60 8.36 -5.44 6.36
N ASP A 61 8.82 -5.82 7.57
CA ASP A 61 8.07 -6.74 8.42
C ASP A 61 6.73 -6.11 8.84
N THR A 62 5.65 -6.68 8.32
CA THR A 62 4.27 -6.21 8.52
C THR A 62 3.41 -7.33 9.06
N GLN A 63 2.21 -6.99 9.54
CA GLN A 63 1.15 -7.96 9.82
C GLN A 63 -0.12 -7.44 9.18
N ALA A 64 -0.83 -8.31 8.46
CA ALA A 64 -2.06 -7.91 7.78
C ALA A 64 -3.30 -8.60 8.32
N VAL A 65 -4.45 -8.03 7.97
CA VAL A 65 -5.77 -8.64 8.10
C VAL A 65 -6.39 -8.63 6.71
N LEU A 66 -6.87 -9.79 6.27
CA LEU A 66 -7.70 -9.85 5.08
C LEU A 66 -9.15 -9.59 5.48
N GLU A 67 -9.73 -8.56 4.87
CA GLU A 67 -11.16 -8.33 4.90
C GLU A 67 -11.76 -8.94 3.64
N TYR A 68 -12.86 -9.67 3.76
CA TYR A 68 -13.48 -10.31 2.61
C TYR A 68 -15.00 -10.38 2.74
N GLY A 69 -15.67 -10.55 1.61
CA GLY A 69 -17.13 -10.54 1.53
C GLY A 69 -17.63 -10.96 0.15
N THR A 70 -18.94 -11.19 0.04
CA THR A 70 -19.58 -11.56 -1.24
C THR A 70 -19.99 -10.34 -2.06
N THR A 71 -19.76 -9.13 -1.54
CA THR A 71 -20.01 -7.87 -2.23
C THR A 71 -18.76 -7.00 -2.18
N PRO A 72 -18.48 -6.22 -3.24
CA PRO A 72 -17.27 -5.40 -3.30
C PRO A 72 -17.27 -4.23 -2.31
N THR A 73 -18.44 -3.79 -1.86
CA THR A 73 -18.58 -2.64 -0.94
C THR A 73 -18.67 -3.03 0.52
N THR A 74 -18.90 -4.33 0.80
CA THR A 74 -19.21 -4.81 2.15
C THR A 74 -18.41 -6.06 2.45
N LEU A 75 -17.24 -5.86 3.06
CA LEU A 75 -16.30 -6.90 3.48
C LEU A 75 -16.49 -7.18 4.98
N ASN A 76 -17.46 -8.01 5.31
CA ASN A 76 -17.88 -8.26 6.70
C ASN A 76 -17.10 -9.37 7.40
N PHE A 77 -16.26 -10.11 6.67
CA PHE A 77 -15.46 -11.19 7.23
C PHE A 77 -14.00 -10.76 7.35
N PHE A 78 -13.34 -11.21 8.41
CA PHE A 78 -11.98 -10.83 8.75
C PHE A 78 -11.16 -12.09 8.98
N ALA A 79 -9.96 -12.13 8.41
CA ALA A 79 -9.00 -13.19 8.60
C ALA A 79 -7.63 -12.58 8.92
N PRO A 80 -7.25 -12.50 10.21
CA PRO A 80 -5.98 -11.91 10.62
C PRO A 80 -4.83 -12.88 10.37
N GLU A 81 -3.68 -12.33 9.98
CA GLU A 81 -2.44 -13.10 9.88
C GLU A 81 -1.90 -13.43 11.27
N ALA A 82 -1.46 -14.68 11.46
CA ALA A 82 -0.94 -15.16 12.74
C ALA A 82 0.42 -14.54 13.12
N THR A 83 1.28 -14.27 12.13
CA THR A 83 2.67 -13.88 12.34
C THR A 83 3.06 -12.72 11.44
N LYS A 84 3.81 -11.76 11.98
CA LYS A 84 4.41 -10.70 11.15
C LYS A 84 5.54 -11.25 10.28
N GLY A 85 5.72 -10.69 9.10
CA GLY A 85 6.79 -11.05 8.17
C GLY A 85 6.80 -10.15 6.94
N LYS A 86 7.62 -10.54 5.95
CA LYS A 86 7.66 -9.91 4.62
C LYS A 86 7.00 -10.74 3.52
N ALA A 87 6.90 -12.04 3.78
CA ALA A 87 6.23 -12.99 2.92
C ALA A 87 5.01 -13.47 3.70
N HIS A 88 3.85 -13.27 3.10
CA HIS A 88 2.58 -13.47 3.75
C HIS A 88 1.80 -14.54 3.03
N THR A 89 1.08 -15.35 3.79
CA THR A 89 0.17 -16.36 3.24
C THR A 89 -0.97 -16.57 4.20
N LEU A 90 -2.19 -16.46 3.69
CA LEU A 90 -3.41 -16.62 4.45
C LEU A 90 -4.37 -17.57 3.74
N ASP A 91 -4.89 -18.53 4.49
CA ASP A 91 -5.91 -19.45 4.00
C ASP A 91 -7.29 -18.96 4.45
N LEU A 92 -8.10 -18.53 3.48
CA LEU A 92 -9.52 -18.29 3.69
C LEU A 92 -10.24 -19.63 3.62
N THR A 93 -11.01 -19.96 4.66
CA THR A 93 -11.71 -21.24 4.79
C THR A 93 -13.20 -21.00 5.03
N LEU A 94 -14.00 -22.07 5.03
CA LEU A 94 -15.45 -22.01 5.25
C LEU A 94 -16.21 -21.16 4.21
N LEU A 95 -15.66 -21.06 3.00
CA LEU A 95 -16.29 -20.34 1.90
C LEU A 95 -17.47 -21.13 1.32
N SER A 96 -18.48 -20.40 0.87
CA SER A 96 -19.59 -21.01 0.14
C SER A 96 -19.13 -21.38 -1.28
N PRO A 97 -19.40 -22.61 -1.75
CA PRO A 97 -19.06 -23.02 -3.10
C PRO A 97 -19.76 -22.16 -4.16
N ASN A 98 -19.16 -22.01 -5.34
CA ASN A 98 -19.73 -21.28 -6.47
C ASN A 98 -20.17 -19.83 -6.12
N THR A 99 -19.45 -19.19 -5.21
CA THR A 99 -19.72 -17.83 -4.74
C THR A 99 -18.50 -16.95 -5.03
N THR A 100 -18.74 -15.77 -5.60
CA THR A 100 -17.68 -14.77 -5.81
C THR A 100 -17.40 -14.06 -4.50
N TYR A 101 -16.13 -14.06 -4.10
CA TYR A 101 -15.64 -13.31 -2.95
C TYR A 101 -14.72 -12.18 -3.42
N TYR A 102 -14.86 -11.04 -2.76
CA TYR A 102 -13.98 -9.88 -2.85
C TYR A 102 -13.17 -9.83 -1.57
N PHE A 103 -11.92 -9.37 -1.66
CA PHE A 103 -11.06 -9.21 -0.50
C PHE A 103 -10.24 -7.93 -0.60
N ASP A 104 -9.83 -7.42 0.56
CA ASP A 104 -8.92 -6.30 0.74
C ASP A 104 -7.84 -6.70 1.77
N ILE A 105 -6.60 -6.29 1.53
CA ILE A 105 -5.46 -6.62 2.40
C ILE A 105 -5.15 -5.38 3.23
N ARG A 106 -5.59 -5.37 4.49
CA ARG A 106 -5.28 -4.28 5.42
C ARG A 106 -4.00 -4.57 6.15
N ILE A 107 -2.93 -3.84 5.82
CA ILE A 107 -1.68 -3.89 6.58
C ILE A 107 -1.76 -2.90 7.74
N GLY A 108 -1.62 -3.42 8.96
CA GLY A 108 -1.70 -2.61 10.15
C GLY A 108 -0.41 -1.80 10.36
N VAL A 109 -0.47 -0.49 10.21
CA VAL A 109 0.26 0.36 11.17
C VAL A 109 -0.61 0.30 12.43
N LEU A 110 -0.18 -0.48 13.41
CA LEU A 110 -0.90 -0.73 14.64
C LEU A 110 -1.01 0.57 15.46
N HIS A 111 -1.89 1.48 15.06
CA HIS A 111 -2.34 2.57 15.91
C HIS A 111 -3.22 1.93 16.97
N HIS A 112 -2.60 1.65 18.11
CA HIS A 112 -3.18 1.09 19.31
C HIS A 112 -4.42 1.90 19.75
N LEU A 113 -5.59 1.61 19.19
CA LEU A 113 -6.89 1.98 19.77
C LEU A 113 -7.47 0.74 20.42
N ARG A 114 -7.05 0.50 21.66
CA ARG A 114 -7.80 -0.38 22.55
C ARG A 114 -8.95 0.44 23.09
N LEU A 115 -10.15 0.25 22.55
CA LEU A 115 -11.35 0.57 23.28
C LEU A 115 -11.70 -0.67 24.10
N PHE A 116 -11.38 -0.62 25.39
CA PHE A 116 -12.02 -1.49 26.38
C PHE A 116 -13.25 -0.74 26.90
N ASN A 117 -14.41 -1.40 26.91
CA ASN A 117 -15.53 -1.00 27.73
C ASN A 117 -15.95 -2.21 28.57
N HIS A 118 -16.14 -2.00 29.87
CA HIS A 118 -16.69 -3.00 30.79
C HIS A 118 -18.22 -3.04 30.67
#